data_AF-A0A803QF62-F1
#
_entry.id   AF-A0A803QF62-F1
#
_cell.length_a   1.000
_cell.length_b   1.000
_cell.length_c   1.000
_cell.angle_alpha   90.00
_cell.angle_beta   90.00
_cell.angle_gamma   90.00
#
_symmetry.space_group_name_H-M   'P 1'
#
loop_
_entity.id
_entity.type
_entity.pdbx_description
1 polymer ?
#
loop_
_entity_poly.entity_id
_entity_poly.type
_entity_poly.pdbx_seq_one_letter_code
_entity_poly.pdbx_strand_id
1 'polypeptide(L)'
;MNKRILIIIQKQVNGNFLSQSSREQDQLLPNGVLKRAFNPYGSAAYNFITMGTYRGGLNTFAIVAIASKPLHVYGSPTYECQWLQNSSPSSVISTVGYKILPDWGYGRVYTVVVVNCTFSENINVDNSGGKLVLYASTSGAGDRKFNVTDRIEALTEAPGSLDTSLFSSKPKYDYFYCGSSLYGSLSPQRVREWLAYHVRLFGPRSHFVIHDAGGVHEEVMEVLKPWIELGYVTLQDIRDQERFDGYYHNQFMVVNDCLHRYKFMAKWMFFFDVDEYLFIPPKNTIKTVLESLSDYNQFTIEQMPMSSKLCLSADAGKTYRKWGFEKLVYKDVRKGIRRDRKYAVQPRNLYATGVHMSQNLAGKTTHKTEGRIMYYHYHGTIANRREPCRNLGNWSSINFENNPYKLDTTMRDIAGVVKKFELRMIGTRLQKTRQ
;
A
#
# COMPACT_ATOMS: atom_id res chain seq x y z
N MET A 1 38.07 50.24 -25.12
CA MET A 1 36.64 49.86 -25.09
C MET A 1 36.44 48.69 -26.03
N ASN A 2 36.34 47.46 -25.53
CA ASN A 2 36.14 46.26 -26.34
C ASN A 2 35.08 45.38 -25.66
N LYS A 3 33.85 45.40 -26.18
CA LYS A 3 32.77 44.49 -25.76
C LYS A 3 32.83 43.25 -26.66
N ARG A 4 33.23 42.11 -26.11
CA ARG A 4 32.99 40.79 -26.71
C ARG A 4 31.58 40.34 -26.37
N ILE A 5 30.75 40.15 -27.38
CA ILE A 5 29.44 39.49 -27.31
C ILE A 5 29.70 37.99 -27.26
N LEU A 6 29.21 37.34 -26.20
CA LEU A 6 29.23 35.89 -26.06
C LEU A 6 28.00 35.31 -26.78
N ILE A 7 28.22 34.60 -27.88
CA ILE A 7 27.18 33.86 -28.61
C ILE A 7 27.00 32.52 -27.90
N ILE A 8 25.85 32.30 -27.26
CA ILE A 8 25.46 30.99 -26.73
C ILE A 8 24.80 30.22 -27.86
N ILE A 9 25.50 29.21 -28.37
CA ILE A 9 24.94 28.23 -29.32
C ILE A 9 24.20 27.17 -28.49
N GLN A 10 22.87 27.18 -28.51
CA GLN A 10 22.08 26.04 -28.06
C GLN A 10 22.13 24.93 -29.11
N LYS A 11 22.67 23.77 -28.73
CA LYS A 11 22.53 22.51 -29.48
C LYS A 11 21.06 22.11 -29.49
N GLN A 12 20.46 22.05 -30.67
CA GLN A 12 19.19 21.35 -30.91
C GLN A 12 19.39 19.86 -30.64
N VAL A 13 18.62 19.33 -29.68
CA VAL A 13 18.39 17.89 -29.55
C VAL A 13 17.04 17.63 -30.23
N ASN A 14 17.07 16.85 -31.30
CA ASN A 14 15.90 16.45 -32.08
C ASN A 14 14.98 15.55 -31.22
N GLY A 15 13.88 16.12 -30.75
CA GLY A 15 12.70 15.39 -30.27
C GLY A 15 11.47 16.10 -30.82
N ASN A 16 10.60 15.36 -31.50
CA ASN A 16 9.38 15.86 -32.15
C ASN A 16 8.57 16.76 -31.20
N PHE A 17 8.67 18.08 -31.39
CA PHE A 17 7.76 19.02 -30.77
C PHE A 17 6.38 18.83 -31.40
N LEU A 18 5.40 18.52 -30.55
CA LEU A 18 3.98 18.68 -30.81
C LEU A 18 3.77 20.04 -31.50
N SER A 19 2.96 20.05 -32.56
CA SER A 19 2.58 21.26 -33.29
C SER A 19 2.26 22.39 -32.31
N GLN A 20 2.94 23.53 -32.41
CA GLN A 20 2.52 24.76 -31.73
C GLN A 20 1.07 25.03 -32.14
N SER A 21 0.12 24.77 -31.24
CA SER A 21 -1.25 25.21 -31.44
C SER A 21 -1.22 26.73 -31.60
N SER A 22 -1.74 27.24 -32.71
CA SER A 22 -1.84 28.67 -32.97
C SER A 22 -2.51 29.35 -31.77
N ARG A 23 -1.84 30.35 -31.19
CA ARG A 23 -2.37 31.12 -30.06
C ARG A 23 -3.71 31.74 -30.45
N GLU A 24 -4.78 31.32 -29.79
CA GLU A 24 -6.11 31.88 -30.00
C GLU A 24 -6.13 33.34 -29.49
N GLN A 25 -6.80 34.21 -30.25
CA GLN A 25 -7.04 35.61 -29.90
C GLN A 25 -8.50 35.83 -29.49
N ASP A 26 -8.75 36.86 -28.69
CA ASP A 26 -10.11 37.26 -28.32
C ASP A 26 -10.92 37.60 -29.57
N GLN A 27 -12.19 37.18 -29.62
CA GLN A 27 -13.06 37.32 -30.79
C GLN A 27 -14.33 38.11 -30.43
N LEU A 28 -14.63 39.19 -31.17
CA LEU A 28 -15.90 39.90 -31.06
C LEU A 28 -16.99 39.14 -31.83
N LEU A 29 -18.05 38.73 -31.13
CA LEU A 29 -19.19 38.02 -31.71
C LEU A 29 -20.21 39.00 -32.32
N PRO A 30 -21.06 38.56 -33.27
CA PRO A 30 -22.03 39.43 -33.95
C PRO A 30 -23.03 40.17 -33.04
N ASN A 31 -23.26 39.64 -31.84
CA ASN A 31 -24.11 40.24 -30.81
C ASN A 31 -23.37 41.24 -29.90
N GLY A 32 -22.13 41.61 -30.24
CA GLY A 32 -21.29 42.53 -29.48
C GLY A 32 -20.57 41.90 -28.28
N VAL A 33 -20.72 40.60 -28.03
CA VAL A 33 -20.03 39.92 -26.93
C VAL A 33 -18.57 39.62 -27.30
N LEU A 34 -17.64 40.00 -26.43
CA LEU A 34 -16.22 39.65 -26.57
C LEU A 34 -15.95 38.25 -25.99
N LYS A 35 -15.72 37.26 -26.85
CA LYS A 35 -15.28 35.93 -26.45
C LYS A 35 -13.77 35.95 -26.15
N ARG A 36 -13.40 35.64 -24.91
CA ARG A 36 -11.99 35.57 -24.48
C ARG A 36 -11.33 34.27 -24.93
N ALA A 37 -10.09 34.34 -25.39
CA ALA A 37 -9.26 33.19 -25.75
C ALA A 37 -8.51 32.63 -24.53
N PHE A 38 -8.48 31.30 -24.44
CA PHE A 38 -7.76 30.57 -23.39
C PHE A 38 -6.63 29.79 -24.04
N ASN A 39 -5.39 30.15 -23.75
CA ASN A 39 -4.20 29.55 -24.35
C ASN A 39 -3.48 28.69 -23.30
N PRO A 40 -3.58 27.35 -23.35
CA PRO A 40 -2.95 26.47 -22.37
C PRO A 40 -1.43 26.38 -22.59
N TYR A 41 -0.67 26.30 -21.50
CA TYR A 41 0.78 26.06 -21.51
C TYR A 41 1.10 24.90 -20.56
N GLY A 42 1.97 23.97 -20.98
CA GLY A 42 2.39 22.82 -20.19
C GLY A 42 1.39 21.65 -20.18
N SER A 43 1.51 20.75 -19.21
CA SER A 43 0.65 19.59 -19.00
C SER A 43 -0.06 19.68 -17.65
N ALA A 44 -1.37 19.42 -17.60
CA ALA A 44 -2.15 19.52 -16.36
C ALA A 44 -1.82 18.38 -15.37
N ALA A 45 -2.05 17.14 -15.79
CA ALA A 45 -1.74 15.91 -15.08
C ALA A 45 -1.76 14.74 -16.07
N TYR A 46 -1.06 13.65 -15.78
CA TYR A 46 -1.15 12.44 -16.59
C TYR A 46 -2.54 11.82 -16.47
N ASN A 47 -3.06 11.30 -17.59
CA ASN A 47 -4.35 10.60 -17.60
C ASN A 47 -4.29 9.33 -16.77
N PHE A 48 -3.21 8.56 -16.90
CA PHE A 48 -3.04 7.26 -16.24
C PHE A 48 -1.56 6.93 -16.03
N ILE A 49 -1.17 6.52 -14.82
CA ILE A 49 0.18 6.11 -14.44
C ILE A 49 0.10 4.75 -13.78
N THR A 50 0.68 3.73 -14.41
CA THR A 50 0.62 2.34 -13.95
C THR A 50 1.66 2.04 -12.88
N MET A 51 1.26 1.31 -11.83
CA MET A 51 2.17 0.65 -10.90
C MET A 51 2.40 -0.81 -11.27
N GLY A 52 1.32 -1.51 -11.65
CA GLY A 52 1.40 -2.93 -12.02
C GLY A 52 0.11 -3.46 -12.61
N THR A 53 0.25 -4.55 -13.37
CA THR A 53 -0.87 -5.27 -13.99
C THR A 53 -0.76 -6.75 -13.66
N TYR A 54 -1.88 -7.34 -13.26
CA TYR A 54 -1.91 -8.67 -12.65
C TYR A 54 -3.03 -9.52 -13.20
N ARG A 55 -2.73 -10.76 -13.57
CA ARG A 55 -3.76 -11.73 -13.92
C ARG A 55 -4.49 -12.17 -12.64
N GLY A 56 -5.80 -11.99 -12.62
CA GLY A 56 -6.71 -12.33 -11.52
C GLY A 56 -7.44 -13.67 -11.69
N GLY A 57 -7.22 -14.36 -12.81
CA GLY A 57 -7.89 -15.61 -13.17
C GLY A 57 -7.67 -15.97 -14.65
N LEU A 58 -8.44 -16.92 -15.16
CA LEU A 58 -8.33 -17.36 -16.56
C LEU A 58 -8.80 -16.28 -17.56
N ASN A 59 -9.74 -15.42 -17.15
CA ASN A 59 -10.34 -14.37 -17.98
C ASN A 59 -10.34 -12.99 -17.30
N THR A 60 -9.63 -12.81 -16.19
CA THR A 60 -9.65 -11.57 -15.42
C THR A 60 -8.25 -10.99 -15.21
N PHE A 61 -8.16 -9.67 -15.25
CA PHE A 61 -6.94 -8.90 -14.99
C PHE A 61 -7.25 -7.66 -14.15
N ALA A 62 -6.32 -7.26 -13.30
CA ALA A 62 -6.37 -6.02 -12.53
C ALA A 62 -5.18 -5.14 -12.90
N ILE A 63 -5.45 -3.89 -13.29
CA ILE A 63 -4.43 -2.87 -13.57
C ILE A 63 -4.50 -1.86 -12.42
N VAL A 64 -3.43 -1.77 -11.63
CA VAL A 64 -3.30 -0.86 -10.50
C VAL A 64 -2.53 0.38 -10.95
N ALA A 65 -3.14 1.55 -10.75
CA ALA A 65 -2.63 2.81 -11.24
C ALA A 65 -3.07 3.99 -10.37
N ILE A 66 -2.52 5.15 -10.71
CA ILE A 66 -3.06 6.45 -10.32
C ILE A 66 -3.45 7.24 -11.57
N ALA A 67 -4.50 8.05 -11.45
CA ALA A 67 -5.05 8.84 -12.55
C ALA A 67 -5.39 10.26 -12.08
N SER A 68 -5.44 11.21 -13.02
CA SER A 68 -5.78 12.60 -12.72
C SER A 68 -7.11 12.71 -12.00
N LYS A 69 -7.09 13.14 -10.72
CA LYS A 69 -8.29 13.23 -9.88
C LYS A 69 -9.39 14.09 -10.50
N PRO A 70 -9.12 15.27 -11.09
CA PRO A 70 -10.15 16.08 -11.75
C PRO A 70 -10.94 15.33 -12.83
N LEU A 71 -10.31 14.40 -13.57
CA LEU A 71 -11.02 13.59 -14.57
C LEU A 71 -12.07 12.70 -13.91
N HIS A 72 -11.77 12.16 -12.73
CA HIS A 72 -12.67 11.28 -11.99
C HIS A 72 -13.75 12.02 -11.19
N VAL A 73 -13.47 13.26 -10.77
CA VAL A 73 -14.42 14.08 -9.99
C VAL A 73 -15.40 14.84 -10.89
N TYR A 74 -14.90 15.43 -11.99
CA TYR A 74 -15.69 16.33 -12.85
C TYR A 74 -15.92 15.79 -14.27
N GLY A 75 -15.25 14.70 -14.63
CA GLY A 75 -15.44 14.01 -15.90
C GLY A 75 -16.06 12.64 -15.71
N SER A 76 -15.96 11.81 -16.75
CA SER A 76 -16.42 10.42 -16.72
C SER A 76 -15.50 9.54 -17.56
N PRO A 77 -14.22 9.37 -17.14
CA PRO A 77 -13.27 8.59 -17.89
C PRO A 77 -13.75 7.15 -18.02
N THR A 78 -13.49 6.58 -19.19
CA THR A 78 -13.85 5.21 -19.57
C THR A 78 -12.60 4.41 -19.88
N TYR A 79 -12.71 3.10 -19.68
CA TYR A 79 -11.62 2.16 -19.87
C TYR A 79 -12.11 0.99 -20.71
N GLU A 80 -11.35 0.63 -21.73
CA GLU A 80 -11.56 -0.57 -22.53
C GLU A 80 -10.30 -1.44 -22.47
N CYS A 81 -10.47 -2.72 -22.22
CA CYS A 81 -9.39 -3.69 -22.20
C CYS A 81 -9.47 -4.57 -23.44
N GLN A 82 -8.36 -4.74 -24.14
CA GLN A 82 -8.23 -5.61 -25.29
C GLN A 82 -7.15 -6.65 -25.03
N TRP A 83 -7.40 -7.89 -25.42
CA TRP A 83 -6.40 -8.92 -25.53
C TRP A 83 -6.00 -9.11 -26.99
N LEU A 84 -4.70 -9.00 -27.26
CA LEU A 84 -4.09 -9.24 -28.56
C LEU A 84 -3.33 -10.56 -28.50
N GLN A 85 -3.81 -11.58 -29.21
CA GLN A 85 -3.23 -12.92 -29.17
C GLN A 85 -2.08 -13.07 -30.18
N ASN A 86 -0.99 -13.72 -29.78
CA ASN A 86 0.17 -13.91 -30.66
C ASN A 86 -0.13 -14.88 -31.80
N SER A 87 -0.85 -15.97 -31.52
CA SER A 87 -1.21 -16.99 -32.52
C SER A 87 -2.22 -16.51 -33.56
N SER A 88 -2.95 -15.43 -33.27
CA SER A 88 -3.95 -14.85 -34.18
C SER A 88 -4.01 -13.33 -34.00
N PRO A 89 -3.04 -12.58 -34.56
CA PRO A 89 -2.91 -11.13 -34.35
C PRO A 89 -4.13 -10.31 -34.78
N SER A 90 -4.98 -10.86 -35.66
CA SER A 90 -6.24 -10.25 -36.12
C SER A 90 -7.43 -10.50 -35.19
N SER A 91 -7.32 -11.45 -34.25
CA SER A 91 -8.36 -11.75 -33.27
C SER A 91 -8.18 -10.87 -32.05
N VAL A 92 -9.04 -9.86 -31.92
CA VAL A 92 -9.05 -8.95 -30.78
C VAL A 92 -10.24 -9.29 -29.91
N ILE A 93 -9.98 -9.69 -28.67
CA ILE A 93 -11.03 -9.93 -27.67
C ILE A 93 -11.08 -8.67 -26.81
N SER A 94 -12.23 -8.03 -26.70
CA SER A 94 -12.39 -6.79 -25.93
C SER A 94 -13.39 -6.95 -24.78
N THR A 95 -13.23 -6.11 -23.77
CA THR A 95 -14.18 -5.98 -22.66
C THR A 95 -14.13 -4.57 -22.07
N VAL A 96 -15.19 -4.18 -21.37
CA VAL A 96 -15.22 -2.93 -20.62
C VAL A 96 -14.35 -3.07 -19.38
N GLY A 97 -13.44 -2.12 -19.16
CA GLY A 97 -12.65 -2.03 -17.94
C GLY A 97 -13.47 -1.41 -16.80
N TYR A 98 -13.78 -2.20 -15.78
CA TYR A 98 -14.51 -1.70 -14.60
C TYR A 98 -13.55 -0.97 -13.67
N LYS A 99 -13.76 0.34 -13.48
CA LYS A 99 -12.93 1.16 -12.57
C LYS A 99 -13.40 1.06 -11.13
N ILE A 100 -12.43 0.94 -10.22
CA ILE A 100 -12.63 0.96 -8.77
C ILE A 100 -11.74 2.07 -8.19
N LEU A 101 -12.29 2.90 -7.30
CA LEU A 101 -11.58 3.99 -6.62
C LEU A 101 -11.43 3.64 -5.12
N PRO A 102 -10.37 2.90 -4.73
CA PRO A 102 -10.21 2.39 -3.37
C PRO A 102 -9.76 3.46 -2.36
N ASP A 103 -9.39 4.65 -2.82
CA ASP A 103 -8.91 5.75 -1.98
C ASP A 103 -10.03 6.63 -1.42
N TRP A 104 -11.31 6.32 -1.71
CA TRP A 104 -12.49 7.04 -1.21
C TRP A 104 -12.43 8.57 -1.38
N GLY A 105 -11.75 9.05 -2.43
CA GLY A 105 -11.62 10.48 -2.72
C GLY A 105 -10.52 11.21 -1.95
N TYR A 106 -9.71 10.50 -1.15
CA TYR A 106 -8.55 11.07 -0.45
C TYR A 106 -7.42 11.52 -1.38
N GLY A 107 -7.39 11.05 -2.64
CA GLY A 107 -6.38 11.44 -3.63
C GLY A 107 -6.17 12.96 -3.74
N ARG A 108 -4.99 13.38 -4.22
CA ARG A 108 -4.62 14.80 -4.37
C ARG A 108 -4.70 15.20 -5.84
N VAL A 109 -3.58 15.47 -6.49
CA VAL A 109 -3.53 15.64 -7.96
C VAL A 109 -3.94 14.33 -8.62
N TYR A 110 -3.49 13.21 -8.05
CA TYR A 110 -3.81 11.87 -8.50
C TYR A 110 -4.69 11.11 -7.49
N THR A 111 -5.61 10.31 -8.02
CA THR A 111 -6.46 9.36 -7.30
C THR A 111 -6.11 7.94 -7.73
N VAL A 112 -6.25 6.97 -6.82
CA VAL A 112 -5.96 5.56 -7.14
C VAL A 112 -7.09 4.98 -7.97
N VAL A 113 -6.72 4.26 -9.03
CA VAL A 113 -7.64 3.54 -9.89
C VAL A 113 -7.17 2.09 -10.02
N VAL A 114 -8.07 1.16 -9.70
CA VAL A 114 -7.92 -0.24 -10.08
C VAL A 114 -8.88 -0.51 -11.22
N VAL A 115 -8.36 -0.84 -12.41
CA VAL A 115 -9.19 -1.25 -13.56
C VAL A 115 -9.25 -2.77 -13.59
N ASN A 116 -10.45 -3.31 -13.39
CA ASN A 116 -10.72 -4.74 -13.49
C ASN A 116 -11.26 -5.08 -14.88
N CYS A 117 -10.47 -5.82 -15.65
CA CYS A 117 -10.85 -6.31 -16.98
C CYS A 117 -11.35 -7.75 -16.83
N THR A 118 -12.63 -8.01 -17.10
CA THR A 118 -13.20 -9.37 -17.12
C THR A 118 -13.70 -9.69 -18.52
N PHE A 119 -13.06 -10.63 -19.20
CA PHE A 119 -13.44 -11.06 -20.55
C PHE A 119 -14.56 -12.10 -20.49
N SER A 120 -15.38 -12.16 -21.54
CA SER A 120 -16.48 -13.13 -21.66
C SER A 120 -16.00 -14.58 -21.81
N GLU A 121 -14.74 -14.76 -22.21
CA GLU A 121 -14.10 -16.05 -22.41
C GLU A 121 -12.71 -16.12 -21.76
N ASN A 122 -12.20 -17.32 -21.58
CA ASN A 122 -10.84 -17.53 -21.07
C ASN A 122 -9.81 -16.99 -22.06
N ILE A 123 -8.79 -16.31 -21.54
CA ILE A 123 -7.79 -15.59 -22.32
C ILE A 123 -6.46 -16.33 -22.30
N ASN A 124 -5.83 -16.47 -23.48
CA ASN A 124 -4.56 -17.18 -23.68
C ASN A 124 -4.64 -18.69 -23.36
N VAL A 125 -5.74 -19.35 -23.75
CA VAL A 125 -6.01 -20.77 -23.45
C VAL A 125 -5.00 -21.70 -24.12
N ASP A 126 -4.54 -21.37 -25.32
CA ASP A 126 -3.50 -22.10 -26.05
C ASP A 126 -2.08 -21.84 -25.52
N ASN A 127 -1.94 -20.94 -24.53
CA ASN A 127 -0.68 -20.49 -23.96
C ASN A 127 0.32 -20.00 -25.02
N SER A 128 -0.17 -19.48 -26.15
CA SER A 128 0.66 -18.91 -27.23
C SER A 128 1.23 -17.53 -26.88
N GLY A 129 0.78 -16.94 -25.77
CA GLY A 129 1.15 -15.60 -25.34
C GLY A 129 0.32 -14.51 -26.01
N GLY A 130 0.51 -13.29 -25.53
CA GLY A 130 -0.24 -12.15 -26.04
C GLY A 130 -0.05 -10.91 -25.17
N LYS A 131 -0.82 -9.87 -25.47
CA LYS A 131 -0.75 -8.58 -24.80
C LYS A 131 -2.12 -8.14 -24.31
N LEU A 132 -2.17 -7.70 -23.06
CA LEU A 132 -3.28 -6.91 -22.55
C LEU A 132 -3.01 -5.44 -22.86
N VAL A 133 -3.92 -4.80 -23.57
CA VAL A 133 -3.87 -3.37 -23.91
C VAL A 133 -5.05 -2.67 -23.25
N LEU A 134 -4.76 -1.59 -22.51
CA LEU A 134 -5.75 -0.71 -21.91
C LEU A 134 -5.88 0.55 -22.77
N TYR A 135 -7.12 0.91 -23.11
CA TYR A 135 -7.46 2.21 -23.68
C TYR A 135 -8.11 3.05 -22.59
N ALA A 136 -7.41 4.10 -22.15
CA ALA A 136 -7.87 5.02 -21.11
C ALA A 136 -8.35 6.32 -21.74
N SER A 137 -9.67 6.51 -21.84
CA SER A 137 -10.26 7.69 -22.45
C SER A 137 -10.65 8.74 -21.41
N THR A 138 -10.29 9.99 -21.66
CA THR A 138 -10.76 11.14 -20.86
C THR A 138 -12.25 11.40 -21.07
N SER A 139 -12.86 10.84 -22.13
CA SER A 139 -14.26 11.03 -22.52
C SER A 139 -14.66 12.51 -22.61
N GLY A 140 -13.72 13.35 -23.07
CA GLY A 140 -13.91 14.80 -23.23
C GLY A 140 -14.11 15.58 -21.92
N ALA A 141 -13.89 14.97 -20.75
CA ALA A 141 -13.98 15.53 -19.39
C ALA A 141 -14.52 16.98 -19.27
N GLY A 142 -13.72 17.91 -18.72
CA GLY A 142 -14.07 19.33 -18.60
C GLY A 142 -13.98 20.12 -19.90
N ASP A 143 -13.25 19.60 -20.90
CA ASP A 143 -13.13 20.19 -22.23
C ASP A 143 -13.66 19.21 -23.29
N ARG A 144 -14.94 19.39 -23.64
CA ARG A 144 -15.64 18.53 -24.60
C ARG A 144 -15.00 18.52 -26.00
N LYS A 145 -14.12 19.48 -26.31
CA LYS A 145 -13.38 19.53 -27.58
C LYS A 145 -12.13 18.64 -27.58
N PHE A 146 -11.68 18.21 -26.40
CA PHE A 146 -10.44 17.44 -26.25
C PHE A 146 -10.72 16.07 -25.61
N ASN A 147 -11.11 15.12 -26.46
CA ASN A 147 -11.24 13.72 -26.06
C ASN A 147 -9.96 12.95 -26.43
N VAL A 148 -9.15 12.62 -25.42
CA VAL A 148 -7.90 11.87 -25.59
C VAL A 148 -8.11 10.45 -25.08
N THR A 149 -7.62 9.49 -25.85
CA THR A 149 -7.57 8.09 -25.45
C THR A 149 -6.14 7.60 -25.53
N ASP A 150 -5.55 7.32 -24.36
CA ASP A 150 -4.21 6.75 -24.27
C ASP A 150 -4.27 5.24 -24.46
N ARG A 151 -3.40 4.70 -25.32
CA ARG A 151 -3.20 3.25 -25.51
C ARG A 151 -2.02 2.79 -24.67
N ILE A 152 -2.25 1.86 -23.75
CA ILE A 152 -1.28 1.39 -22.77
C ILE A 152 -1.11 -0.12 -22.92
N GLU A 153 0.08 -0.60 -23.26
CA GLU A 153 0.39 -2.03 -23.21
C GLU A 153 0.60 -2.44 -21.74
N ALA A 154 -0.47 -2.90 -21.10
CA ALA A 154 -0.54 -3.08 -19.66
C ALA A 154 0.18 -4.34 -19.16
N LEU A 155 0.16 -5.43 -19.94
CA LEU A 155 0.82 -6.69 -19.63
C LEU A 155 1.18 -7.42 -20.93
N THR A 156 2.31 -8.12 -20.96
CA THR A 156 2.66 -9.06 -22.02
C THR A 156 2.91 -10.43 -21.39
N GLU A 157 2.27 -11.47 -21.93
CA GLU A 157 2.51 -12.87 -21.57
C GLU A 157 3.33 -13.53 -22.67
N ALA A 158 4.44 -14.16 -22.28
CA ALA A 158 5.25 -14.94 -23.20
C ALA A 158 4.58 -16.30 -23.49
N PRO A 159 4.84 -16.94 -24.65
CA PRO A 159 4.40 -18.30 -24.91
C PRO A 159 4.84 -19.24 -23.78
N GLY A 160 3.94 -20.10 -23.29
CA GLY A 160 4.21 -21.05 -22.21
C GLY A 160 4.23 -20.45 -20.80
N SER A 161 4.10 -19.13 -20.64
CA SER A 161 4.22 -18.47 -19.33
C SER A 161 2.96 -18.55 -18.44
N LEU A 162 1.80 -18.86 -19.01
CA LEU A 162 0.56 -18.97 -18.24
C LEU A 162 0.56 -20.27 -17.43
N ASP A 163 0.66 -20.13 -16.10
CA ASP A 163 0.48 -21.23 -15.15
C ASP A 163 -0.93 -21.18 -14.55
N THR A 164 -1.84 -22.01 -15.06
CA THR A 164 -3.22 -22.09 -14.57
C THR A 164 -3.33 -22.80 -13.22
N SER A 165 -2.31 -23.58 -12.83
CA SER A 165 -2.30 -24.27 -11.53
C SER A 165 -2.22 -23.26 -10.37
N LEU A 166 -1.74 -22.04 -10.61
CA LEU A 166 -1.70 -20.96 -9.62
C LEU A 166 -3.10 -20.63 -9.05
N PHE A 167 -4.16 -20.78 -9.85
CA PHE A 167 -5.53 -20.42 -9.45
C PHE A 167 -6.16 -21.44 -8.49
N SER A 168 -5.74 -22.71 -8.56
CA SER A 168 -6.28 -23.81 -7.77
C SER A 168 -5.32 -24.35 -6.71
N SER A 169 -4.02 -24.14 -6.87
CA SER A 169 -2.98 -24.65 -5.97
C SER A 169 -3.11 -24.07 -4.56
N LYS A 170 -2.62 -24.83 -3.58
CA LYS A 170 -2.53 -24.39 -2.19
C LYS A 170 -1.56 -23.20 -2.11
N PRO A 171 -1.93 -22.08 -1.46
CA PRO A 171 -1.05 -20.95 -1.29
C PRO A 171 0.29 -21.30 -0.64
N LYS A 172 1.37 -20.66 -1.12
CA LYS A 172 2.72 -20.81 -0.56
C LYS A 172 2.76 -20.40 0.91
N TYR A 173 2.11 -19.29 1.25
CA TYR A 173 2.08 -18.69 2.57
C TYR A 173 0.70 -18.82 3.21
N ASP A 174 0.67 -19.03 4.52
CA ASP A 174 -0.57 -19.02 5.29
C ASP A 174 -0.92 -17.58 5.70
N TYR A 175 0.09 -16.76 5.97
CA TYR A 175 -0.05 -15.37 6.39
C TYR A 175 0.86 -14.47 5.57
N PHE A 176 0.33 -13.35 5.11
CA PHE A 176 1.06 -12.43 4.25
C PHE A 176 0.82 -11.00 4.70
N TYR A 177 1.88 -10.24 4.89
CA TYR A 177 1.79 -8.84 5.27
C TYR A 177 1.98 -7.94 4.05
N CYS A 178 1.02 -7.05 3.83
CA CYS A 178 1.08 -5.98 2.84
C CYS A 178 1.00 -4.63 3.57
N GLY A 179 2.16 -4.02 3.80
CA GLY A 179 2.26 -2.72 4.47
C GLY A 179 2.07 -1.54 3.54
N SER A 180 1.60 -0.43 4.09
CA SER A 180 1.64 0.88 3.43
C SER A 180 3.09 1.37 3.22
N SER A 181 3.25 2.44 2.46
CA SER A 181 4.52 3.10 2.17
C SER A 181 5.28 3.49 3.44
N LEU A 182 6.56 3.11 3.52
CA LEU A 182 7.47 3.47 4.60
C LEU A 182 8.31 4.68 4.20
N TYR A 183 8.24 5.76 4.98
CA TYR A 183 8.87 7.04 4.65
C TYR A 183 9.44 7.73 5.90
N GLY A 184 10.25 8.76 5.70
CA GLY A 184 10.86 9.56 6.77
C GLY A 184 12.04 8.87 7.47
N SER A 185 12.41 9.31 8.67
CA SER A 185 13.51 8.71 9.42
C SER A 185 13.00 7.65 10.40
N LEU A 186 12.80 6.44 9.90
CA LEU A 186 12.32 5.32 10.70
C LEU A 186 13.35 4.92 11.78
N SER A 187 12.87 4.51 12.95
CA SER A 187 13.75 3.93 13.98
C SER A 187 14.10 2.48 13.60
N PRO A 188 15.39 2.15 13.39
CA PRO A 188 15.81 0.78 13.12
C PRO A 188 15.40 -0.18 14.25
N GLN A 189 15.54 0.28 15.50
CA GLN A 189 15.16 -0.52 16.65
C GLN A 189 13.66 -0.84 16.66
N ARG A 190 12.79 0.08 16.20
CA ARG A 190 11.34 -0.12 16.10
C ARG A 190 10.94 -1.06 14.96
N VAL A 191 11.58 -0.95 13.80
CA VAL A 191 11.39 -1.90 12.70
C VAL A 191 11.82 -3.31 13.13
N ARG A 192 12.94 -3.41 13.84
CA ARG A 192 13.51 -4.68 14.34
C ARG A 192 12.53 -5.41 15.27
N GLU A 193 12.04 -4.73 16.30
CA GLU A 193 11.12 -5.33 17.27
C GLU A 193 9.80 -5.76 16.62
N TRP A 194 9.27 -4.97 15.69
CA TRP A 194 8.04 -5.26 14.98
C TRP A 194 8.20 -6.49 14.09
N LEU A 195 9.28 -6.57 13.32
CA LEU A 195 9.51 -7.67 12.39
C LEU A 195 9.77 -8.98 13.13
N ALA A 196 10.67 -8.97 14.13
CA ALA A 196 10.93 -10.17 14.94
C ALA A 196 9.67 -10.68 15.65
N TYR A 197 8.82 -9.77 16.14
CA TYR A 197 7.55 -10.11 16.76
C TYR A 197 6.60 -10.79 15.78
N HIS A 198 6.36 -10.20 14.61
CA HIS A 198 5.37 -10.71 13.67
C HIS A 198 5.85 -11.96 12.93
N VAL A 199 7.14 -12.09 12.62
CA VAL A 199 7.69 -13.34 12.07
C VAL A 199 7.48 -14.49 13.07
N ARG A 200 7.68 -14.24 14.37
CA ARG A 200 7.36 -15.23 15.41
C ARG A 200 5.87 -15.55 15.46
N LEU A 201 5.01 -14.53 15.44
CA LEU A 201 3.56 -14.69 15.58
C LEU A 201 2.97 -15.49 14.41
N PHE A 202 3.34 -15.15 13.18
CA PHE A 202 2.84 -15.80 11.98
C PHE A 202 3.58 -17.11 11.65
N GLY A 203 4.81 -17.27 12.13
CA GLY A 203 5.57 -18.51 11.96
C GLY A 203 6.16 -18.69 10.54
N PRO A 204 6.60 -19.91 10.20
CA PRO A 204 7.49 -20.14 9.05
C PRO A 204 6.83 -19.98 7.69
N ARG A 205 5.51 -20.14 7.59
CA ARG A 205 4.76 -19.95 6.33
C ARG A 205 4.20 -18.53 6.23
N SER A 206 5.04 -17.55 6.59
CA SER A 206 4.71 -16.12 6.53
C SER A 206 5.66 -15.36 5.61
N HIS A 207 5.18 -14.24 5.08
CA HIS A 207 6.00 -13.35 4.26
C HIS A 207 5.56 -11.90 4.43
N PHE A 208 6.51 -10.98 4.33
CA PHE A 208 6.33 -9.56 4.60
C PHE A 208 6.83 -8.75 3.42
N VAL A 209 5.95 -7.93 2.84
CA VAL A 209 6.34 -7.00 1.78
C VAL A 209 6.44 -5.61 2.38
N ILE A 210 7.63 -5.05 2.28
CA ILE A 210 7.97 -3.72 2.76
C ILE A 210 8.15 -2.81 1.55
N HIS A 211 7.49 -1.67 1.55
CA HIS A 211 7.55 -0.70 0.45
C HIS A 211 8.31 0.54 0.90
N ASP A 212 9.52 0.74 0.39
CA ASP A 212 10.37 1.87 0.71
C ASP A 212 10.01 3.10 -0.14
N ALA A 213 9.37 4.07 0.49
CA ALA A 213 9.13 5.41 -0.04
C ALA A 213 10.13 6.44 0.55
N GLY A 214 11.37 5.99 0.78
CA GLY A 214 12.46 6.81 1.36
C GLY A 214 12.58 6.68 2.88
N GLY A 215 11.94 5.67 3.48
CA GLY A 215 12.00 5.36 4.91
C GLY A 215 13.13 4.41 5.29
N VAL A 216 13.60 3.59 4.34
CA VAL A 216 14.60 2.55 4.58
C VAL A 216 16.01 3.11 4.32
N HIS A 217 16.56 3.79 5.33
CA HIS A 217 17.96 4.18 5.35
C HIS A 217 18.87 3.01 5.77
N GLU A 218 20.19 3.21 5.71
CA GLU A 218 21.21 2.16 5.92
C GLU A 218 20.98 1.32 7.19
N GLU A 219 20.80 1.95 8.35
CA GLU A 219 20.55 1.22 9.62
C GLU A 219 19.23 0.41 9.61
N VAL A 220 18.20 0.85 8.88
CA VAL A 220 16.95 0.08 8.71
C VAL A 220 17.20 -1.09 7.76
N MET A 221 18.00 -0.89 6.71
CA MET A 221 18.38 -1.96 5.80
C MET A 221 19.19 -3.06 6.53
N GLU A 222 20.08 -2.70 7.46
CA GLU A 222 20.76 -3.67 8.33
C GLU A 222 19.79 -4.56 9.12
N VAL A 223 18.68 -3.98 9.58
CA VAL A 223 17.63 -4.71 10.29
C VAL A 223 16.86 -5.64 9.36
N LEU A 224 16.53 -5.20 8.15
CA LEU A 224 15.75 -5.99 7.18
C LEU A 224 16.57 -7.11 6.55
N LYS A 225 17.86 -6.88 6.30
CA LYS A 225 18.73 -7.77 5.51
C LYS A 225 18.74 -9.23 5.99
N PRO A 226 18.88 -9.56 7.29
CA PRO A 226 18.84 -10.96 7.74
C PRO A 226 17.50 -11.66 7.45
N TRP A 227 16.39 -10.92 7.46
CA TRP A 227 15.06 -11.47 7.16
C TRP A 227 14.79 -11.61 5.67
N ILE A 228 15.41 -10.75 4.84
CA ILE A 228 15.45 -10.90 3.38
C ILE A 228 16.25 -12.17 3.03
N GLU A 229 17.44 -12.34 3.61
CA GLU A 229 18.29 -13.53 3.41
C GLU A 229 17.58 -14.84 3.78
N LEU A 230 16.75 -14.82 4.82
CA LEU A 230 15.92 -15.97 5.23
C LEU A 230 14.64 -16.16 4.40
N GLY A 231 14.33 -15.24 3.47
CA GLY A 231 13.15 -15.31 2.60
C GLY A 231 11.83 -14.89 3.27
N TYR A 232 11.87 -14.27 4.45
CA TYR A 232 10.68 -13.73 5.13
C TYR A 232 10.27 -12.36 4.59
N VAL A 233 11.21 -11.57 4.06
CA VAL A 233 10.95 -10.19 3.65
C VAL A 233 11.26 -10.00 2.17
N THR A 234 10.36 -9.30 1.47
CA THR A 234 10.64 -8.64 0.19
C THR A 234 10.63 -7.14 0.42
N LEU A 235 11.70 -6.45 0.02
CA LEU A 235 11.78 -5.00 0.00
C LEU A 235 11.52 -4.50 -1.43
N GLN A 236 10.54 -3.62 -1.59
CA GLN A 236 10.26 -2.93 -2.84
C GLN A 236 10.65 -1.47 -2.72
N ASP A 237 11.56 -1.03 -3.58
CA ASP A 237 11.87 0.38 -3.75
C ASP A 237 10.75 1.02 -4.59
N ILE A 238 10.03 1.95 -3.98
CA ILE A 238 8.95 2.68 -4.64
C ILE A 238 9.22 4.18 -4.68
N ARG A 239 10.44 4.66 -4.36
CA ARG A 239 10.73 6.09 -4.13
C ARG A 239 10.29 7.03 -5.26
N ASP A 240 10.34 6.55 -6.50
CA ASP A 240 9.93 7.33 -7.68
C ASP A 240 8.44 7.71 -7.69
N GLN A 241 7.59 7.02 -6.92
CA GLN A 241 6.17 7.37 -6.79
C GLN A 241 5.96 8.79 -6.23
N GLU A 242 6.91 9.34 -5.46
CA GLU A 242 6.83 10.68 -4.88
C GLU A 242 6.70 11.79 -5.93
N ARG A 243 7.07 11.50 -7.19
CA ARG A 243 6.87 12.41 -8.32
C ARG A 243 5.40 12.66 -8.63
N PHE A 244 4.50 11.79 -8.14
CA PHE A 244 3.09 11.83 -8.44
C PHE A 244 2.28 12.08 -7.16
N ASP A 245 1.81 13.32 -7.00
CA ASP A 245 1.13 13.78 -5.78
C ASP A 245 -0.24 13.10 -5.59
N GLY A 246 -0.23 11.98 -4.86
CA GLY A 246 -1.41 11.30 -4.33
C GLY A 246 -1.48 11.35 -2.81
N TYR A 247 -2.38 10.56 -2.24
CA TYR A 247 -2.57 10.58 -0.79
C TYR A 247 -1.50 9.77 -0.05
N TYR A 248 -0.79 10.44 0.87
CA TYR A 248 0.08 9.82 1.89
C TYR A 248 1.06 8.80 1.29
N HIS A 249 1.99 9.31 0.46
CA HIS A 249 2.99 8.50 -0.24
C HIS A 249 2.36 7.38 -1.10
N ASN A 250 1.24 7.71 -1.75
CA ASN A 250 0.44 6.81 -2.60
C ASN A 250 0.06 5.47 -1.92
N GLN A 251 -0.14 5.45 -0.60
CA GLN A 251 -0.35 4.21 0.16
C GLN A 251 -1.49 3.33 -0.38
N PHE A 252 -2.58 3.92 -0.89
CA PHE A 252 -3.70 3.18 -1.47
C PHE A 252 -3.28 2.44 -2.75
N MET A 253 -2.43 3.03 -3.60
CA MET A 253 -1.90 2.37 -4.80
C MET A 253 -1.01 1.20 -4.38
N VAL A 254 -0.13 1.44 -3.41
CA VAL A 254 0.85 0.47 -2.90
C VAL A 254 0.18 -0.78 -2.30
N VAL A 255 -0.85 -0.61 -1.46
CA VAL A 255 -1.54 -1.77 -0.88
C VAL A 255 -2.34 -2.56 -1.92
N ASN A 256 -2.84 -1.91 -2.98
CA ASN A 256 -3.49 -2.61 -4.10
C ASN A 256 -2.48 -3.35 -4.99
N ASP A 257 -1.30 -2.77 -5.23
CA ASP A 257 -0.20 -3.47 -5.91
C ASP A 257 0.15 -4.77 -5.18
N CYS A 258 0.39 -4.68 -3.87
CA CYS A 258 0.71 -5.83 -3.03
C CYS A 258 -0.42 -6.87 -3.03
N LEU A 259 -1.67 -6.44 -2.90
CA LEU A 259 -2.83 -7.33 -2.98
C LEU A 259 -2.83 -8.15 -4.27
N HIS A 260 -2.75 -7.49 -5.42
CA HIS A 260 -2.90 -8.16 -6.70
C HIS A 260 -1.67 -8.98 -7.08
N ARG A 261 -0.47 -8.48 -6.79
CA ARG A 261 0.81 -9.19 -7.01
C ARG A 261 0.88 -10.52 -6.27
N TYR A 262 0.40 -10.56 -5.02
CA TYR A 262 0.53 -11.74 -4.15
C TYR A 262 -0.80 -12.45 -3.89
N LYS A 263 -1.85 -12.12 -4.65
CA LYS A 263 -3.23 -12.59 -4.48
C LYS A 263 -3.37 -14.10 -4.34
N PHE A 264 -2.57 -14.86 -5.09
CA PHE A 264 -2.61 -16.32 -5.11
C PHE A 264 -1.59 -16.99 -4.18
N MET A 265 -0.64 -16.22 -3.64
CA MET A 265 0.45 -16.75 -2.82
C MET A 265 0.09 -16.91 -1.35
N ALA A 266 -1.00 -16.32 -0.89
CA ALA A 266 -1.37 -16.26 0.52
C ALA A 266 -2.78 -16.81 0.81
N LYS A 267 -2.93 -17.51 1.94
CA LYS A 267 -4.26 -17.88 2.48
C LYS A 267 -4.94 -16.65 3.12
N TRP A 268 -4.21 -15.94 3.97
CA TRP A 268 -4.65 -14.70 4.59
C TRP A 268 -3.65 -13.58 4.34
N MET A 269 -4.14 -12.40 3.99
CA MET A 269 -3.36 -11.19 3.80
C MET A 269 -3.78 -10.13 4.83
N PHE A 270 -2.80 -9.53 5.50
CA PHE A 270 -2.98 -8.57 6.58
C PHE A 270 -2.53 -7.18 6.16
N PHE A 271 -3.33 -6.18 6.52
CA PHE A 271 -3.08 -4.76 6.27
C PHE A 271 -3.09 -4.02 7.61
N PHE A 272 -1.89 -3.69 8.09
CA PHE A 272 -1.63 -2.96 9.34
C PHE A 272 -0.27 -2.26 9.28
N ASP A 273 -0.02 -1.36 10.22
CA ASP A 273 1.14 -0.47 10.20
C ASP A 273 2.29 -1.02 11.04
N VAL A 274 3.51 -0.53 10.77
CA VAL A 274 4.74 -0.99 11.43
C VAL A 274 4.90 -0.51 12.88
N ASP A 275 3.96 0.28 13.40
CA ASP A 275 3.81 0.62 14.82
C ASP A 275 2.63 -0.08 15.51
N GLU A 276 2.06 -1.09 14.86
CA GLU A 276 0.92 -1.87 15.35
C GLU A 276 1.31 -3.35 15.57
N TYR A 277 0.97 -3.89 16.73
CA TYR A 277 1.33 -5.25 17.13
C TYR A 277 0.10 -6.12 17.29
N LEU A 278 -0.08 -7.08 16.38
CA LEU A 278 -1.16 -8.05 16.47
C LEU A 278 -1.01 -8.91 17.72
N PHE A 279 -2.08 -9.09 18.49
CA PHE A 279 -2.07 -9.89 19.69
C PHE A 279 -3.23 -10.89 19.69
N ILE A 280 -2.91 -12.12 20.07
CA ILE A 280 -3.86 -13.22 20.23
C ILE A 280 -3.94 -13.54 21.72
N PRO A 281 -5.13 -13.47 22.35
CA PRO A 281 -5.29 -13.81 23.75
C PRO A 281 -4.83 -15.22 24.09
N PRO A 282 -4.37 -15.45 25.33
CA PRO A 282 -3.97 -16.78 25.79
C PRO A 282 -5.06 -17.83 25.52
N LYS A 283 -4.65 -19.08 25.34
CA LYS A 283 -5.49 -20.25 24.94
C LYS A 283 -5.84 -20.32 23.45
N ASN A 284 -5.52 -19.29 22.66
CA ASN A 284 -5.67 -19.32 21.21
C ASN A 284 -4.32 -19.20 20.50
N THR A 285 -4.31 -19.53 19.22
CA THR A 285 -3.21 -19.25 18.29
C THR A 285 -3.75 -18.45 17.10
N ILE A 286 -2.87 -17.80 16.33
CA ILE A 286 -3.31 -17.13 15.10
C ILE A 286 -4.02 -18.13 14.16
N LYS A 287 -3.54 -19.38 14.10
CA LYS A 287 -4.16 -20.45 13.31
C LYS A 287 -5.59 -20.74 13.75
N THR A 288 -5.82 -20.99 15.03
CA THR A 288 -7.17 -21.31 15.54
C THR A 288 -8.13 -20.14 15.39
N VAL A 289 -7.66 -18.90 15.54
CA VAL A 289 -8.48 -17.70 15.30
C VAL A 289 -8.87 -17.59 13.83
N LEU A 290 -7.93 -17.74 12.89
CA LEU A 290 -8.24 -17.63 11.45
C LEU A 290 -9.07 -18.81 10.93
N GLU A 291 -8.92 -20.00 11.50
CA GLU A 291 -9.80 -21.14 11.21
C GLU A 291 -11.24 -20.84 11.67
N SER A 292 -11.42 -20.22 12.84
CA SER A 292 -12.76 -19.80 13.30
C SER A 292 -13.40 -18.68 12.45
N LEU A 293 -12.63 -18.06 11.55
CA LEU A 293 -13.04 -16.95 10.69
C LEU A 293 -13.03 -17.34 9.20
N SER A 294 -12.86 -18.61 8.85
CA SER A 294 -12.74 -19.08 7.45
C SER A 294 -13.97 -18.80 6.59
N ASP A 295 -15.14 -18.66 7.21
CA ASP A 295 -16.40 -18.33 6.52
C ASP A 295 -16.49 -16.86 6.08
N TYR A 296 -15.53 -16.03 6.52
CA TYR A 296 -15.44 -14.62 6.17
C TYR A 296 -14.24 -14.39 5.25
N ASN A 297 -14.45 -13.54 4.24
CA ASN A 297 -13.39 -13.09 3.35
C ASN A 297 -12.68 -11.83 3.86
N GLN A 298 -13.23 -11.18 4.89
CA GLN A 298 -12.60 -10.09 5.61
C GLN A 298 -13.06 -10.06 7.07
N PHE A 299 -12.12 -9.77 7.97
CA PHE A 299 -12.46 -9.34 9.33
C PHE A 299 -11.61 -8.14 9.74
N THR A 300 -12.20 -7.23 10.51
CA THR A 300 -11.44 -6.14 11.15
C THR A 300 -10.91 -6.57 12.51
N ILE A 301 -9.87 -5.91 12.99
CA ILE A 301 -9.15 -6.23 14.21
C ILE A 301 -9.37 -5.10 15.22
N GLU A 302 -9.60 -5.46 16.47
CA GLU A 302 -9.85 -4.49 17.56
C GLU A 302 -8.57 -3.71 17.90
N GLN A 303 -8.67 -2.40 18.06
CA GLN A 303 -7.54 -1.53 18.42
C GLN A 303 -7.37 -1.36 19.93
N MET A 304 -6.14 -1.54 20.41
CA MET A 304 -5.66 -1.22 21.75
C MET A 304 -4.61 -0.09 21.68
N PRO A 305 -5.01 1.20 21.67
CA PRO A 305 -4.08 2.31 21.59
C PRO A 305 -3.24 2.41 22.86
N MET A 306 -1.95 2.59 22.67
CA MET A 306 -0.97 2.71 23.74
C MET A 306 -0.41 4.13 23.78
N SER A 307 -0.06 4.58 24.98
CA SER A 307 0.70 5.81 25.14
C SER A 307 2.05 5.67 24.45
N SER A 308 2.46 6.73 23.75
CA SER A 308 3.79 6.85 23.16
C SER A 308 4.81 7.52 24.09
N LYS A 309 4.42 7.87 25.33
CA LYS A 309 5.20 8.71 26.25
C LYS A 309 5.31 8.20 27.70
N LEU A 310 4.35 7.38 28.14
CA LEU A 310 4.25 6.91 29.52
C LEU A 310 4.96 5.56 29.71
N CYS A 311 5.80 5.48 30.72
CA CYS A 311 6.56 4.27 31.07
C CYS A 311 6.58 4.04 32.60
N LEU A 312 6.93 2.82 33.01
CA LEU A 312 7.05 2.47 34.43
C LEU A 312 8.31 3.08 35.05
N SER A 313 8.21 3.65 36.26
CA SER A 313 9.36 4.14 37.02
C SER A 313 10.39 3.04 37.32
N ALA A 314 9.97 1.78 37.43
CA ALA A 314 10.85 0.63 37.57
C ALA A 314 11.83 0.44 36.39
N ASP A 315 11.53 1.04 35.23
CA ASP A 315 12.38 0.99 34.05
C ASP A 315 13.40 2.15 33.99
N ALA A 316 13.38 3.07 34.96
CA ALA A 316 14.33 4.18 35.05
C ALA A 316 15.78 3.67 34.96
N GLY A 317 16.59 4.32 34.11
CA GLY A 317 17.97 3.92 33.85
C GLY A 317 18.14 2.61 33.05
N LYS A 318 17.05 1.95 32.66
CA LYS A 318 17.06 0.68 31.89
C LYS A 318 16.27 0.76 30.58
N THR A 319 15.58 1.87 30.30
CA THR A 319 14.68 2.05 29.14
C THR A 319 15.37 1.79 27.79
N TYR A 320 16.65 2.15 27.66
CA TYR A 320 17.44 1.95 26.44
C TYR A 320 17.74 0.47 26.13
N ARG A 321 17.63 -0.42 27.11
CA ARG A 321 17.80 -1.88 26.94
C ARG A 321 16.49 -2.60 26.63
N LYS A 322 15.37 -1.88 26.73
CA LYS A 322 14.03 -2.40 26.54
C LYS A 322 13.51 -2.05 25.16
N TRP A 323 12.78 -3.00 24.60
CA TRP A 323 12.02 -2.75 23.39
C TRP A 323 10.88 -1.79 23.70
N GLY A 324 10.41 -1.08 22.71
CA GLY A 324 9.44 -0.03 22.92
C GLY A 324 8.07 -0.56 23.34
N PHE A 325 7.59 -1.68 22.79
CA PHE A 325 6.38 -2.35 23.31
C PHE A 325 6.58 -2.99 24.70
N GLU A 326 7.83 -3.15 25.16
CA GLU A 326 8.17 -3.64 26.50
C GLU A 326 8.08 -2.54 27.57
N LYS A 327 8.33 -1.28 27.17
CA LYS A 327 8.39 -0.13 28.08
C LYS A 327 7.15 0.78 28.01
N LEU A 328 6.48 0.86 26.87
CA LEU A 328 5.23 1.59 26.69
C LEU A 328 4.05 0.70 27.08
N VAL A 329 3.59 0.82 28.33
CA VAL A 329 2.66 -0.14 28.96
C VAL A 329 1.38 0.52 29.47
N TYR A 330 1.03 1.69 28.95
CA TYR A 330 -0.17 2.43 29.35
C TYR A 330 -1.16 2.48 28.20
N LYS A 331 -2.29 1.78 28.33
CA LYS A 331 -3.35 1.70 27.32
C LYS A 331 -4.38 2.80 27.49
N ASP A 332 -4.76 3.45 26.41
CA ASP A 332 -5.86 4.43 26.36
C ASP A 332 -7.21 3.72 26.55
N VAL A 333 -7.95 4.12 27.58
CA VAL A 333 -9.25 3.53 27.96
C VAL A 333 -10.46 4.44 27.67
N ARG A 334 -10.30 5.46 26.82
CA ARG A 334 -11.43 6.31 26.38
C ARG A 334 -12.52 5.47 25.74
N LYS A 335 -13.77 5.77 26.12
CA LYS A 335 -14.99 5.15 25.59
C LYS A 335 -15.69 6.10 24.61
N GLY A 336 -16.55 5.55 23.75
CA GLY A 336 -17.38 6.34 22.82
C GLY A 336 -16.62 6.96 21.65
N ILE A 337 -15.34 6.62 21.45
CA ILE A 337 -14.53 7.11 20.34
C ILE A 337 -14.54 6.11 19.19
N ARG A 338 -14.66 6.61 17.96
CA ARG A 338 -14.42 5.81 16.75
C ARG A 338 -12.91 5.58 16.64
N ARG A 339 -12.51 4.32 16.63
CA ARG A 339 -11.12 3.90 16.46
C ARG A 339 -10.90 3.37 15.06
N ASP A 340 -9.69 3.62 14.55
CA ASP A 340 -9.26 3.06 13.27
C ASP A 340 -9.24 1.54 13.37
N ARG A 341 -9.48 0.91 12.22
CA ARG A 341 -9.49 -0.54 12.10
C ARG A 341 -8.37 -0.94 11.17
N LYS A 342 -7.77 -2.07 11.50
CA LYS A 342 -6.92 -2.85 10.62
C LYS A 342 -7.59 -4.18 10.38
N TYR A 343 -7.15 -4.92 9.37
CA TYR A 343 -7.95 -6.03 8.89
C TYR A 343 -7.09 -7.08 8.22
N ALA A 344 -7.68 -8.27 8.08
CA ALA A 344 -7.14 -9.31 7.26
C ALA A 344 -8.21 -9.84 6.31
N VAL A 345 -7.77 -10.39 5.20
CA VAL A 345 -8.62 -10.83 4.10
C VAL A 345 -8.15 -12.15 3.52
N GLN A 346 -9.08 -12.86 2.88
CA GLN A 346 -8.75 -13.94 1.96
C GLN A 346 -8.55 -13.33 0.56
N PRO A 347 -7.30 -13.15 0.10
CA PRO A 347 -7.00 -12.25 -1.02
C PRO A 347 -7.62 -12.70 -2.35
N ARG A 348 -7.84 -14.00 -2.55
CA ARG A 348 -8.49 -14.54 -3.77
C ARG A 348 -9.90 -13.96 -4.01
N ASN A 349 -10.59 -13.53 -2.96
CA ASN A 349 -11.95 -12.98 -3.04
C ASN A 349 -12.02 -11.43 -3.12
N LEU A 350 -10.88 -10.74 -3.20
CA LEU A 350 -10.82 -9.27 -3.25
C LEU A 350 -10.59 -8.71 -4.65
N TYR A 351 -11.23 -7.57 -4.95
CA TYR A 351 -11.05 -6.83 -6.20
C TYR A 351 -10.25 -5.53 -6.03
N ALA A 352 -10.27 -4.94 -4.84
CA ALA A 352 -9.43 -3.81 -4.44
C ALA A 352 -9.42 -3.70 -2.91
N THR A 353 -8.57 -2.85 -2.35
CA THR A 353 -8.40 -2.71 -0.90
C THR A 353 -8.10 -1.28 -0.45
N GLY A 354 -8.56 -0.90 0.75
CA GLY A 354 -8.27 0.39 1.37
C GLY A 354 -7.24 0.27 2.51
N VAL A 355 -7.02 1.34 3.28
CA VAL A 355 -6.03 1.31 4.40
C VAL A 355 -6.64 0.76 5.70
N HIS A 356 -7.95 0.92 5.89
CA HIS A 356 -8.66 0.48 7.11
C HIS A 356 -9.63 -0.68 6.91
N MET A 357 -10.09 -0.91 5.67
CA MET A 357 -10.90 -2.05 5.24
C MET A 357 -10.99 -2.11 3.71
N SER A 358 -11.38 -3.26 3.16
CA SER A 358 -11.88 -3.35 1.79
C SER A 358 -13.40 -3.26 1.75
N GLN A 359 -13.91 -2.57 0.73
CA GLN A 359 -15.32 -2.54 0.33
C GLN A 359 -15.55 -3.25 -1.02
N ASN A 360 -14.49 -3.73 -1.66
CA ASN A 360 -14.52 -4.27 -3.02
C ASN A 360 -14.10 -5.75 -2.97
N LEU A 361 -15.01 -6.60 -2.48
CA LEU A 361 -14.76 -8.03 -2.28
C LEU A 361 -16.05 -8.84 -2.46
N ALA A 362 -15.91 -10.10 -2.83
CA ALA A 362 -17.01 -11.07 -2.80
C ALA A 362 -17.06 -11.77 -1.44
N GLY A 363 -18.27 -12.08 -0.95
CA GLY A 363 -18.47 -12.88 0.27
C GLY A 363 -18.65 -12.08 1.57
N LYS A 364 -18.59 -12.79 2.71
CA LYS A 364 -18.98 -12.24 4.02
C LYS A 364 -17.84 -11.46 4.68
N THR A 365 -18.20 -10.43 5.45
CA THR A 365 -17.28 -9.68 6.30
C THR A 365 -17.76 -9.68 7.75
N THR A 366 -16.84 -9.61 8.72
CA THR A 366 -17.21 -9.46 10.15
C THR A 366 -16.38 -8.39 10.85
N HIS A 367 -17.02 -7.71 11.81
CA HIS A 367 -16.35 -6.82 12.75
C HIS A 367 -16.31 -7.39 14.18
N LYS A 368 -16.93 -8.56 14.39
CA LYS A 368 -17.10 -9.19 15.70
C LYS A 368 -15.86 -10.03 16.04
N THR A 369 -14.77 -9.37 16.37
CA THR A 369 -13.48 -10.01 16.70
C THR A 369 -12.99 -9.70 18.11
N GLU A 370 -13.82 -9.01 18.91
CA GLU A 370 -13.52 -8.63 20.28
C GLU A 370 -13.12 -9.86 21.08
N GLY A 371 -11.99 -9.76 21.80
CA GLY A 371 -11.45 -10.87 22.60
C GLY A 371 -10.90 -12.06 21.80
N ARG A 372 -10.86 -12.01 20.46
CA ARG A 372 -10.25 -13.06 19.60
C ARG A 372 -8.90 -12.62 19.03
N ILE A 373 -8.85 -11.40 18.52
CA ILE A 373 -7.64 -10.79 17.97
C ILE A 373 -7.75 -9.27 18.13
N MET A 374 -6.66 -8.66 18.56
CA MET A 374 -6.53 -7.21 18.71
C MET A 374 -5.17 -6.76 18.19
N TYR A 375 -4.96 -5.46 18.10
CA TYR A 375 -3.64 -4.90 17.81
C TYR A 375 -3.31 -3.76 18.78
N TYR A 376 -2.10 -3.78 19.32
CA TYR A 376 -1.58 -2.72 20.15
C TYR A 376 -0.97 -1.63 19.27
N HIS A 377 -1.53 -0.43 19.29
CA HIS A 377 -1.12 0.66 18.41
C HIS A 377 -0.25 1.67 19.18
N TYR A 378 1.03 1.75 18.82
CA TYR A 378 2.01 2.66 19.41
C TYR A 378 2.22 3.88 18.52
N HIS A 379 1.14 4.64 18.34
CA HIS A 379 1.05 5.68 17.33
C HIS A 379 2.26 6.63 17.31
N GLY A 380 2.87 6.76 16.12
CA GLY A 380 3.95 7.72 15.86
C GLY A 380 5.29 7.35 16.50
N THR A 381 5.42 6.15 17.06
CA THR A 381 6.68 5.71 17.66
C THR A 381 7.69 5.22 16.62
N ILE A 382 7.25 4.81 15.43
CA ILE A 382 8.14 4.31 14.37
C ILE A 382 9.03 5.42 13.78
N ALA A 383 8.50 6.62 13.58
CA ALA A 383 9.23 7.74 12.97
C ALA A 383 10.07 8.54 13.99
N ASN A 384 10.11 8.12 15.26
CA ASN A 384 10.79 8.83 16.33
C ASN A 384 11.99 8.01 16.85
N ARG A 385 13.20 8.49 16.52
CA ARG A 385 14.48 7.90 16.95
C ARG A 385 14.88 8.24 18.39
N ARG A 386 14.14 9.13 19.07
CA ARG A 386 14.42 9.46 20.47
C ARG A 386 13.81 8.45 21.41
N GLU A 387 14.33 8.37 22.62
CA GLU A 387 13.73 7.60 23.71
C GLU A 387 12.28 8.09 23.97
N PRO A 388 11.25 7.23 23.77
CA PRO A 388 9.85 7.58 23.98
C PRO A 388 9.49 7.70 25.46
N CYS A 389 10.20 7.04 26.37
CA CYS A 389 9.94 7.11 27.81
C CYS A 389 10.33 8.47 28.40
N ARG A 390 9.46 9.47 28.22
CA ARG A 390 9.65 10.84 28.73
C ARG A 390 9.04 11.04 30.11
N ASN A 391 8.00 10.26 30.44
CA ASN A 391 7.27 10.36 31.69
C ASN A 391 7.25 9.00 32.37
N LEU A 392 7.96 8.89 33.50
CA LEU A 392 8.07 7.67 34.27
C LEU A 392 7.27 7.76 35.56
N GLY A 393 6.52 6.71 35.89
CA GLY A 393 5.80 6.62 37.16
C GLY A 393 5.26 5.23 37.43
N ASN A 394 4.65 5.06 38.59
CA ASN A 394 4.07 3.79 39.01
C ASN A 394 2.56 3.97 39.19
N TRP A 395 1.84 4.02 38.08
CA TRP A 395 0.39 4.23 38.07
C TRP A 395 -0.32 2.96 37.66
N SER A 396 -1.39 2.59 38.37
CA SER A 396 -2.37 1.62 37.88
C SER A 396 -3.30 2.25 36.85
N SER A 397 -3.67 3.52 37.07
CA SER A 397 -4.43 4.39 36.18
C SER A 397 -3.91 5.82 36.27
N ILE A 398 -3.92 6.57 35.17
CA ILE A 398 -3.48 7.98 35.12
C ILE A 398 -4.25 8.74 34.05
N ASN A 399 -4.59 10.01 34.32
CA ASN A 399 -5.01 10.95 33.29
C ASN A 399 -3.77 11.74 32.82
N PHE A 400 -3.46 11.68 31.53
CA PHE A 400 -2.30 12.36 30.95
C PHE A 400 -2.70 13.00 29.61
N GLU A 401 -2.38 14.28 29.43
CA GLU A 401 -2.76 15.06 28.24
C GLU A 401 -4.27 14.91 27.89
N ASN A 402 -5.14 15.06 28.88
CA ASN A 402 -6.60 14.90 28.78
C ASN A 402 -7.09 13.50 28.37
N ASN A 403 -6.24 12.47 28.45
CA ASN A 403 -6.60 11.10 28.12
C ASN A 403 -6.44 10.16 29.33
N PRO A 404 -7.45 9.34 29.66
CA PRO A 404 -7.33 8.29 30.66
C PRO A 404 -6.54 7.10 30.12
N TYR A 405 -5.52 6.69 30.88
CA TYR A 405 -4.72 5.51 30.63
C TYR A 405 -4.80 4.51 31.79
N LYS A 406 -4.68 3.23 31.48
CA LYS A 406 -4.56 2.13 32.44
C LYS A 406 -3.31 1.31 32.16
N LEU A 407 -2.66 0.82 33.21
CA LEU A 407 -1.54 -0.10 33.09
C LEU A 407 -1.97 -1.39 32.37
N ASP A 408 -1.23 -1.77 31.34
CA ASP A 408 -1.41 -2.97 30.53
C ASP A 408 -0.03 -3.53 30.17
N THR A 409 0.40 -4.58 30.87
CA THR A 409 1.71 -5.22 30.68
C THR A 409 1.68 -6.38 29.68
N THR A 410 0.56 -6.60 29.00
CA THR A 410 0.36 -7.78 28.14
C THR A 410 1.46 -7.95 27.10
N MET A 411 1.80 -6.88 26.38
CA MET A 411 2.86 -6.91 25.36
C MET A 411 4.27 -7.01 25.98
N ARG A 412 4.47 -6.44 27.17
CA ARG A 412 5.75 -6.47 27.89
C ARG A 412 6.19 -7.90 28.20
N ASP A 413 5.26 -8.74 28.62
CA ASP A 413 5.56 -10.11 29.04
C ASP A 413 6.02 -11.00 27.87
N ILE A 414 5.74 -10.59 26.62
CA ILE A 414 6.09 -11.32 25.40
C ILE A 414 7.53 -11.01 24.94
N ALA A 415 8.07 -9.84 25.32
CA ALA A 415 9.33 -9.32 24.79
C ALA A 415 10.51 -10.30 24.96
N GLY A 416 10.61 -10.95 26.13
CA GLY A 416 11.67 -11.91 26.42
C GLY A 416 11.67 -13.12 25.47
N VAL A 417 10.48 -13.61 25.09
CA VAL A 417 10.34 -14.75 24.18
C VAL A 417 10.69 -14.34 22.74
N VAL A 418 10.32 -13.12 22.33
CA VAL A 418 10.61 -12.62 20.98
C VAL A 418 12.11 -12.36 20.80
N LYS A 419 12.78 -11.75 21.79
CA LYS A 419 14.24 -11.57 21.77
C LYS A 419 15.00 -12.89 21.65
N LYS A 420 14.56 -13.92 22.38
CA LYS A 420 15.13 -15.27 22.27
C LYS A 420 14.88 -15.89 20.89
N PHE A 421 13.69 -15.67 20.31
CA PHE A 421 13.38 -16.13 18.96
C PHE A 421 14.26 -15.45 17.90
N GLU A 422 14.39 -14.13 17.95
CA GLU A 422 15.27 -13.37 17.04
C GLU A 422 16.70 -13.91 17.10
N LEU A 423 17.27 -14.03 18.32
CA LEU A 423 18.64 -14.52 18.51
C LEU A 423 18.83 -15.92 17.90
N ARG A 424 17.83 -16.81 17.99
CA ARG A 424 17.89 -18.14 17.38
C ARG A 424 17.83 -18.10 15.85
N MET A 425 17.03 -17.20 15.29
CA MET A 425 16.82 -17.12 13.83
C MET A 425 17.99 -16.45 13.10
N ILE A 426 18.51 -15.34 13.65
CA ILE A 426 19.45 -14.46 12.95
C ILE A 426 20.73 -14.16 13.74
N GLY A 427 20.93 -14.81 14.89
CA GLY A 427 22.14 -14.65 15.71
C GLY A 427 22.26 -13.28 16.36
N THR A 428 23.49 -12.88 16.69
CA THR A 428 23.79 -11.63 17.43
C THR A 428 23.86 -10.38 16.54
N ARG A 429 23.58 -10.51 15.23
CA ARG A 429 23.78 -9.46 14.21
C ARG A 429 23.13 -8.12 14.60
N LEU A 430 21.91 -8.16 15.15
CA LEU A 430 21.14 -6.97 15.51
C LEU A 430 21.30 -6.54 16.98
N GLN A 431 22.12 -7.21 17.80
CA GLN A 431 22.22 -6.87 19.23
C GLN A 431 22.68 -5.42 19.50
N LYS A 432 23.40 -4.82 18.55
CA LYS A 432 23.90 -3.44 18.64
C LYS A 432 23.00 -2.40 17.97
N THR A 433 21.83 -2.80 17.43
CA THR A 433 20.87 -1.86 16.82
C THR A 433 20.50 -0.76 17.81
N ARG A 434 20.67 0.49 17.39
CA ARG A 434 20.41 1.67 18.20
C ARG A 434 18.97 2.16 17.98
N GLN A 435 18.46 2.88 18.98
CA GLN A 435 17.13 3.48 18.94
C GLN A 435 17.04 4.65 17.95
#